data_AF-A0A916NIA7-F1
#
_entry.id   AF-A0A916NIA7-F1
#
_cell.length_a   1.000
_cell.length_b   1.000
_cell.length_c   1.000
_cell.angle_alpha   90.00
_cell.angle_beta   90.00
_cell.angle_gamma   90.00
#
_symmetry.space_group_name_H-M   'P 1'
#
loop_
_entity.id
_entity.type
_entity.pdbx_description
1 polymer ?
#
loop_
_entity_poly.entity_id
_entity_poly.type
_entity_poly.pdbx_seq_one_letter_code
_entity_poly.pdbx_strand_id
1 'polypeptide(L)'
;MIRTVLLLLFSLKVLSTFSMIDPFYKEVMQRGYQILAGDSVKFPDGSICAIEDFNNLDCGKQWMTEDYCIPEGEAVWDDNKCCDGLEPYLEEGVAGQATCEKIKKKTTSSETTDDEDEEGFAGFLGSSTVLYFFIGVLIPLSLFVILAISVKKRLPKKED
;
A
#
# COMPACT_ATOMS: atom_id res chain seq x y z
N MET A 1 -6.14 32.10 0.88
CA MET A 1 -6.56 30.82 0.26
C MET A 1 -5.38 29.92 -0.11
N ILE A 2 -4.30 30.40 -0.72
CA ILE A 2 -3.16 29.53 -1.11
C ILE A 2 -2.45 28.90 0.11
N ARG A 3 -2.28 29.65 1.22
CA ARG A 3 -1.66 29.14 2.46
C ARG A 3 -2.42 27.98 3.13
N THR A 4 -3.75 27.99 3.08
CA THR A 4 -4.59 26.93 3.67
C THR A 4 -4.56 25.65 2.86
N VAL A 5 -4.49 25.74 1.52
CA VAL A 5 -4.36 24.57 0.65
C VAL A 5 -3.00 23.89 0.81
N LEU A 6 -1.93 24.68 0.98
CA LEU A 6 -0.57 24.17 1.15
C LEU A 6 -0.38 23.44 2.49
N LEU A 7 -1.01 23.93 3.56
CA LEU A 7 -1.05 23.25 4.86
C LEU A 7 -1.84 21.93 4.81
N LEU A 8 -2.96 21.90 4.08
CA LEU A 8 -3.80 20.70 3.94
C LEU A 8 -3.07 19.58 3.17
N LEU A 9 -2.36 19.94 2.09
CA LEU A 9 -1.54 18.99 1.31
C LEU A 9 -0.35 18.45 2.12
N PHE A 10 0.24 19.26 3.01
CA PHE A 10 1.33 18.81 3.88
C PHE A 10 0.83 17.84 4.96
N SER A 11 -0.36 18.05 5.52
CA SER A 11 -0.94 17.11 6.50
C SER A 11 -1.31 15.74 5.91
N LEU A 12 -1.67 15.68 4.62
CA LEU A 12 -1.99 14.41 3.95
C LEU A 12 -0.77 13.49 3.75
N LYS A 13 0.45 14.04 3.74
CA LYS A 13 1.70 13.26 3.58
C LYS A 13 2.20 12.61 4.86
N VAL A 14 1.75 13.05 6.04
CA VAL A 14 2.29 12.63 7.35
C VAL A 14 1.50 11.47 7.96
N LEU A 15 0.34 11.12 7.41
CA LEU A 15 -0.57 10.11 7.97
C LEU A 15 -0.42 8.70 7.36
N SER A 16 0.65 8.43 6.61
CA SER A 16 1.03 7.05 6.27
C SER A 16 1.67 6.37 7.48
N THR A 17 0.93 6.26 8.58
CA THR A 17 1.29 5.35 9.66
C THR A 17 1.13 3.94 9.13
N PHE A 18 2.24 3.29 8.81
CA PHE A 18 2.28 1.85 8.59
C PHE A 18 1.86 1.19 9.90
N SER A 19 0.62 0.71 9.96
CA SER A 19 0.16 -0.06 11.12
C SER A 19 0.86 -1.41 11.07
N MET A 20 1.89 -1.59 11.89
CA MET A 20 2.39 -2.92 12.21
C MET A 20 1.24 -3.67 12.89
N ILE A 21 0.82 -4.79 12.30
CA ILE A 21 -0.24 -5.61 12.87
C ILE A 21 0.34 -6.27 14.12
N ASP A 22 -0.40 -6.19 15.23
CA ASP A 22 0.02 -6.76 16.51
C ASP A 22 0.22 -8.29 16.36
N PRO A 23 1.39 -8.84 16.74
CA PRO A 23 1.66 -10.28 16.73
C PRO A 23 0.60 -11.13 17.45
N PHE A 24 -0.14 -10.53 18.39
CA PHE A 24 -1.28 -11.16 19.05
C PHE A 24 -2.31 -11.74 18.06
N TYR A 25 -2.52 -11.10 16.90
CA TYR A 25 -3.49 -11.54 15.89
C TYR A 25 -2.89 -12.48 14.83
N LYS A 26 -1.58 -12.79 14.88
CA LYS A 26 -0.87 -13.44 13.77
C LYS A 26 -1.53 -14.77 13.35
N GLU A 27 -1.77 -15.67 14.29
CA GLU A 27 -2.26 -17.02 13.99
C GLU A 27 -3.66 -16.99 13.40
N VAL A 28 -4.50 -16.07 13.89
CA VAL A 28 -5.88 -15.91 13.44
C VAL A 28 -5.92 -15.35 12.02
N MET A 29 -5.12 -14.30 11.76
CA MET A 29 -5.07 -13.64 10.46
C MET A 29 -4.45 -14.53 9.38
N GLN A 30 -3.31 -15.17 9.68
CA GLN A 30 -2.60 -16.01 8.73
C GLN A 30 -3.37 -17.29 8.37
N ARG A 31 -4.21 -17.79 9.29
CA ARG A 31 -5.14 -18.89 9.01
C ARG A 31 -6.43 -18.46 8.33
N GLY A 32 -6.63 -17.15 8.11
CA GLY A 32 -7.80 -16.60 7.41
C GLY A 32 -9.09 -16.64 8.22
N TYR A 33 -9.02 -16.71 9.56
CA TYR A 33 -10.20 -16.72 10.41
C TYR A 33 -10.75 -15.30 10.64
N GLN A 34 -12.05 -15.21 10.93
CA GLN A 34 -12.71 -13.93 11.13
C GLN A 34 -12.47 -13.42 12.55
N ILE A 35 -11.85 -12.25 12.67
CA ILE A 35 -11.73 -11.50 13.93
C ILE A 35 -13.03 -10.74 14.19
N LEU A 36 -13.58 -10.91 15.39
CA LEU A 36 -14.75 -10.21 15.91
C LEU A 36 -14.34 -9.11 16.89
N ALA A 37 -15.27 -8.20 17.18
CA ALA A 37 -15.05 -7.16 18.20
C ALA A 37 -14.81 -7.80 19.58
N GLY A 38 -13.83 -7.26 20.33
CA GLY A 38 -13.44 -7.78 21.63
C GLY A 38 -12.49 -8.99 21.55
N ASP A 39 -11.53 -8.96 20.62
CA ASP A 39 -10.42 -9.91 20.55
C ASP A 39 -10.85 -11.38 20.54
N SER A 40 -11.86 -11.67 19.73
CA SER A 40 -12.42 -13.01 19.56
C SER A 40 -12.30 -13.46 18.11
N VAL A 41 -12.10 -14.76 17.91
CA VAL A 41 -12.07 -15.42 16.60
C VAL A 41 -13.34 -16.23 16.41
N LYS A 42 -13.92 -16.18 15.20
CA LYS A 42 -15.05 -17.03 14.79
C LYS A 42 -14.58 -18.09 13.80
N PHE A 43 -14.89 -19.34 14.12
CA PHE A 43 -14.54 -20.50 13.29
C PHE A 43 -15.66 -20.88 12.30
N PRO A 44 -15.37 -21.72 11.29
CA PRO A 44 -16.34 -22.15 10.27
C PRO A 44 -17.59 -22.87 10.82
N ASP A 45 -17.48 -23.57 11.95
CA ASP A 45 -18.63 -24.20 12.63
C ASP A 45 -19.52 -23.19 13.39
N GLY A 46 -19.11 -21.92 13.43
CA GLY A 46 -19.78 -20.85 14.16
C GLY A 46 -19.38 -20.74 15.63
N SER A 47 -18.48 -21.60 16.13
CA SER A 47 -17.91 -21.44 17.47
C SER A 47 -17.03 -20.19 17.55
N ILE A 48 -16.96 -19.60 18.74
CA ILE A 48 -16.25 -18.35 19.00
C ILE A 48 -15.34 -18.56 20.20
N CYS A 49 -14.09 -18.08 20.10
CA CYS A 49 -13.15 -18.08 21.22
C CYS A 49 -12.35 -16.80 21.32
N ALA A 50 -11.88 -16.50 22.54
CA ALA A 50 -10.91 -15.44 22.72
C ALA A 50 -9.62 -15.78 21.96
N ILE A 51 -8.99 -14.77 21.35
CA ILE A 51 -7.75 -14.96 20.60
C ILE A 51 -6.62 -15.41 21.52
N GLU A 52 -6.60 -14.92 22.77
CA GLU A 52 -5.66 -15.39 23.80
C GLU A 52 -5.78 -16.89 24.05
N ASP A 53 -7.01 -17.40 24.27
CA ASP A 53 -7.27 -18.83 24.46
C ASP A 53 -6.91 -19.65 23.21
N PHE A 54 -7.17 -19.10 22.02
CA PHE A 54 -6.78 -19.77 20.77
C PHE A 54 -5.26 -19.88 20.65
N ASN A 55 -4.52 -18.80 20.89
CA ASN A 55 -3.05 -18.76 20.83
C ASN A 55 -2.40 -19.67 21.89
N ASN A 56 -3.01 -19.80 23.07
CA ASN A 56 -2.57 -20.70 24.14
C ASN A 56 -3.01 -22.17 23.93
N LEU A 57 -3.72 -22.45 22.83
CA LEU A 57 -4.34 -23.74 22.53
C LEU A 57 -5.45 -24.13 23.53
N ASP A 58 -5.93 -23.27 24.42
CA ASP A 58 -6.99 -23.62 25.37
C ASP A 58 -8.35 -23.77 24.67
N CYS A 59 -8.55 -23.05 23.56
CA CYS A 59 -9.69 -23.22 22.68
C CYS A 59 -9.27 -23.45 21.21
N GLY A 60 -10.10 -24.17 20.45
CA GLY A 60 -9.99 -24.21 19.00
C GLY A 60 -8.80 -25.02 18.52
N LYS A 61 -8.26 -25.93 19.35
CA LYS A 61 -7.18 -26.86 18.95
C LYS A 61 -7.48 -27.58 17.64
N GLN A 62 -8.74 -27.98 17.41
CA GLN A 62 -9.13 -28.62 16.15
C GLN A 62 -9.01 -27.70 14.92
N TRP A 63 -8.98 -26.38 15.13
CA TRP A 63 -8.81 -25.35 14.11
C TRP A 63 -7.34 -24.89 13.97
N MET A 64 -6.45 -25.35 14.84
CA MET A 64 -5.01 -25.34 14.59
C MET A 64 -4.65 -26.52 13.68
N THR A 65 -5.11 -26.42 12.43
CA THR A 65 -4.86 -27.41 11.37
C THR A 65 -3.41 -27.40 10.92
N GLU A 66 -3.13 -28.19 9.88
CA GLU A 66 -1.84 -28.32 9.19
C GLU A 66 -1.10 -26.99 8.98
N ASP A 67 0.21 -27.12 8.85
CA ASP A 67 1.08 -25.99 8.61
C ASP A 67 0.62 -25.22 7.38
N TYR A 68 0.56 -23.91 7.50
CA TYR A 68 0.18 -23.02 6.42
C TYR A 68 1.43 -22.32 5.90
N CYS A 69 1.40 -21.97 4.61
CA CYS A 69 2.38 -21.10 4.02
C CYS A 69 1.72 -19.81 3.55
N ILE A 70 2.47 -18.71 3.62
CA ILE A 70 2.00 -17.36 3.31
C ILE A 70 2.35 -17.04 1.85
N PRO A 71 1.37 -16.64 1.03
CA PRO A 71 1.58 -16.35 -0.38
C PRO A 71 2.35 -15.04 -0.59
N GLU A 72 2.76 -14.81 -1.84
CA GLU A 72 3.49 -13.60 -2.24
C GLU A 72 2.68 -12.33 -1.98
N GLY A 73 3.33 -11.32 -1.39
CA GLY A 73 2.75 -10.01 -1.08
C GLY A 73 1.99 -9.93 0.25
N GLU A 74 1.82 -11.04 0.96
CA GLU A 74 1.20 -11.05 2.29
C GLU A 74 2.23 -10.85 3.41
N ALA A 75 1.76 -10.26 4.51
CA ALA A 75 2.58 -9.94 5.65
C ALA A 75 2.97 -11.19 6.44
N VAL A 76 4.23 -11.27 6.84
CA VAL A 76 4.82 -12.42 7.53
C VAL A 76 5.50 -11.98 8.83
N TRP A 77 5.40 -12.82 9.85
CA TRP A 77 6.01 -12.61 11.17
C TRP A 77 7.20 -13.53 11.43
N ASP A 78 7.22 -14.70 10.80
CA ASP A 78 8.20 -15.75 11.06
C ASP A 78 8.95 -16.07 9.76
N ASP A 79 10.28 -16.20 9.84
CA ASP A 79 11.13 -16.23 8.64
C ASP A 79 10.87 -17.42 7.69
N ASN A 80 10.30 -18.51 8.22
CA ASN A 80 10.10 -19.78 7.50
C ASN A 80 8.62 -20.05 7.18
N LYS A 81 7.76 -19.03 7.20
CA LYS A 81 6.32 -19.21 6.92
C LYS A 81 5.91 -18.84 5.50
N CYS A 82 6.81 -18.31 4.68
CA CYS A 82 6.51 -18.05 3.27
C CYS A 82 6.40 -19.36 2.48
N CYS A 83 5.55 -19.39 1.46
CA CYS A 83 5.46 -20.53 0.54
C CYS A 83 6.76 -20.75 -0.26
N ASP A 84 6.91 -21.94 -0.84
CA ASP A 84 8.13 -22.36 -1.55
C ASP A 84 8.65 -21.31 -2.56
N GLY A 85 9.92 -20.96 -2.43
CA GLY A 85 10.61 -20.00 -3.30
C GLY A 85 10.36 -18.53 -2.96
N LEU A 86 9.70 -18.26 -1.84
CA LEU A 86 9.52 -16.92 -1.26
C LEU A 86 10.32 -16.80 0.04
N GLU A 87 10.78 -15.59 0.34
CA GLU A 87 11.38 -15.26 1.62
C GLU A 87 10.77 -13.96 2.17
N PRO A 88 10.73 -13.79 3.49
CA PRO A 88 10.37 -12.52 4.11
C PRO A 88 11.32 -11.43 3.62
N TYR A 89 10.76 -10.35 3.09
CA TYR A 89 11.52 -9.18 2.67
C TYR A 89 10.91 -7.91 3.25
N LEU A 90 11.80 -7.03 3.73
CA LEU A 90 11.50 -5.66 4.10
C LEU A 90 12.69 -4.81 3.65
N GLU A 91 12.42 -3.74 2.89
CA GLU A 91 13.48 -2.86 2.40
C GLU A 91 14.25 -2.22 3.58
N GLU A 92 15.58 -2.16 3.46
CA GLU A 92 16.44 -1.66 4.53
C GLU A 92 16.10 -0.20 4.87
N GLY A 93 15.97 0.08 6.17
CA GLY A 93 15.59 1.40 6.65
C GLY A 93 14.10 1.73 6.53
N VAL A 94 13.27 0.82 6.01
CA VAL A 94 11.81 0.94 6.04
C VAL A 94 11.27 0.36 7.34
N ALA A 95 10.52 1.17 8.08
CA ALA A 95 9.76 0.68 9.23
C ALA A 95 8.48 0.02 8.73
N GLY A 96 8.25 -1.23 9.14
CA GLY A 96 7.07 -1.97 8.71
C GLY A 96 7.15 -3.44 9.08
N GLN A 97 6.26 -4.22 8.48
CA GLN A 97 6.24 -5.67 8.59
C GLN A 97 6.75 -6.26 7.27
N ALA A 98 7.56 -7.31 7.35
CA ALA A 98 8.04 -8.01 6.17
C ALA A 98 6.87 -8.64 5.40
N THR A 99 7.02 -8.73 4.09
CA THR A 99 6.10 -9.44 3.20
C THR A 99 6.81 -10.59 2.53
N CYS A 100 6.09 -11.67 2.23
CA CYS A 100 6.67 -12.77 1.46
C CYS A 100 6.90 -12.33 0.03
N GLU A 101 8.16 -12.31 -0.42
CA GLU A 101 8.52 -11.91 -1.77
C GLU A 101 9.39 -12.95 -2.45
N LYS A 102 9.32 -13.03 -3.78
CA LYS A 102 10.32 -13.78 -4.55
C LYS A 102 11.65 -13.06 -4.42
N ILE A 103 12.66 -13.73 -3.87
CA ILE A 103 14.03 -13.23 -3.95
C ILE A 103 14.47 -13.28 -5.42
N LYS A 104 14.26 -12.16 -6.12
CA LYS A 104 15.15 -11.80 -7.21
C LYS A 104 16.45 -11.47 -6.51
N LYS A 105 17.46 -12.35 -6.63
CA LYS A 105 18.82 -12.06 -6.16
C LYS A 105 19.25 -10.73 -6.78
N LYS A 106 19.02 -9.62 -6.07
CA LYS A 106 19.76 -8.39 -6.31
C LYS A 106 21.14 -8.74 -5.81
N THR A 107 21.99 -9.14 -6.73
CA THR A 107 23.42 -9.22 -6.51
C THR A 107 23.85 -7.83 -6.03
N THR A 108 23.98 -7.70 -4.72
CA THR A 108 24.66 -6.59 -4.07
C THR A 108 26.14 -6.75 -4.39
N SER A 109 26.51 -6.38 -5.61
CA SER A 109 27.88 -6.06 -5.96
C SER A 109 27.83 -4.90 -6.95
N SER A 110 28.12 -3.73 -6.42
CA SER A 110 28.99 -2.74 -7.06
C SER A 110 29.72 -3.31 -8.28
N GLU A 111 29.14 -3.19 -9.47
CA GLU A 111 29.89 -3.22 -10.72
C GLU A 111 29.06 -2.54 -11.80
N THR A 112 29.53 -1.37 -12.19
CA THR A 112 29.24 -0.72 -13.47
C THR A 112 29.58 -1.68 -14.60
N THR A 113 28.57 -2.08 -15.37
CA THR A 113 28.74 -2.29 -16.82
C THR A 113 27.42 -1.94 -17.49
N ASP A 114 27.50 -0.89 -18.30
CA ASP A 114 26.60 -0.60 -19.40
C ASP A 114 26.38 -1.86 -20.23
N ASP A 115 25.14 -2.15 -20.62
CA ASP A 115 24.86 -2.77 -21.92
C ASP A 115 23.40 -2.54 -22.31
N GLU A 116 23.27 -2.28 -23.60
CA GLU A 116 22.16 -1.68 -24.32
C GLU A 116 21.03 -2.68 -24.64
N ASP A 117 19.84 -2.11 -24.84
CA ASP A 117 18.76 -2.53 -25.73
C ASP A 117 18.11 -3.93 -25.60
N GLU A 118 16.82 -3.95 -25.22
CA GLU A 118 15.77 -4.36 -26.17
C GLU A 118 14.38 -3.87 -25.74
N GLU A 119 13.58 -3.53 -26.75
CA GLU A 119 12.39 -2.69 -26.68
C GLU A 119 11.15 -3.38 -26.07
N GLY A 120 10.53 -2.71 -25.09
CA GLY A 120 9.23 -3.06 -24.53
C GLY A 120 8.35 -1.83 -24.35
N PHE A 121 7.71 -1.40 -25.44
CA PHE A 121 6.89 -0.18 -25.60
C PHE A 121 5.54 -0.19 -24.83
N ALA A 122 5.52 -0.56 -23.54
CA ALA A 122 4.28 -0.62 -22.73
C ALA A 122 4.38 0.02 -21.32
N GLY A 123 5.53 0.61 -20.95
CA GLY A 123 5.78 1.18 -19.62
C GLY A 123 5.87 2.71 -19.53
N PHE A 124 5.58 3.47 -20.60
CA PHE A 124 5.98 4.88 -20.70
C PHE A 124 5.11 5.91 -19.95
N LEU A 125 4.07 5.48 -19.22
CA LEU A 125 3.34 6.38 -18.31
C LEU A 125 3.85 6.20 -16.88
N GLY A 126 5.15 6.40 -16.70
CA GLY A 126 5.72 6.60 -15.37
C GLY A 126 4.99 7.75 -14.66
N SER A 127 4.81 7.61 -13.34
CA SER A 127 4.09 8.59 -12.51
C SER A 127 4.51 10.05 -12.77
N SER A 128 5.78 10.26 -13.16
CA SER A 128 6.34 11.56 -13.56
C SER A 128 5.73 12.14 -14.84
N THR A 129 5.50 11.37 -15.91
CA THR A 129 4.90 11.90 -17.15
C THR A 129 3.45 12.31 -16.95
N VAL A 130 2.71 11.58 -16.11
CA VAL A 130 1.35 11.97 -15.68
C VAL A 130 1.40 13.29 -14.90
N LEU A 131 2.32 13.42 -13.94
CA LEU A 131 2.50 14.66 -13.18
C LEU A 131 2.83 15.86 -14.09
N TYR A 132 3.74 15.70 -15.06
CA TYR A 132 4.08 16.76 -16.01
C TYR A 132 2.92 17.12 -16.94
N PHE A 133 2.05 16.17 -17.29
CA PHE A 133 0.83 16.47 -18.05
C PHE A 133 -0.14 17.33 -17.23
N PHE A 134 -0.35 17.00 -15.96
CA PHE A 134 -1.22 17.80 -15.07
C PHE A 134 -0.65 19.20 -14.81
N ILE A 135 0.65 19.33 -14.56
CA ILE A 135 1.29 20.62 -14.28
C ILE A 135 1.43 21.45 -15.56
N GLY A 136 1.86 20.85 -16.65
CA GLY A 136 2.18 21.53 -17.90
C GLY A 136 0.97 21.91 -18.75
N VAL A 137 -0.12 21.13 -18.70
CA VAL A 137 -1.27 21.32 -19.59
C VAL A 137 -2.50 21.83 -18.84
N LEU A 138 -2.85 21.21 -17.71
CA LEU A 138 -4.09 21.53 -17.00
C LEU A 138 -4.03 22.87 -16.26
N ILE A 139 -2.89 23.22 -15.65
CA ILE A 139 -2.74 24.50 -14.94
C ILE A 139 -2.85 25.69 -15.90
N PRO A 140 -2.14 25.76 -17.05
CA PRO A 140 -2.28 26.87 -17.99
C PRO A 140 -3.69 26.99 -18.59
N LEU A 141 -4.33 25.86 -18.93
CA LEU A 141 -5.71 25.86 -19.46
C LEU A 141 -6.69 26.45 -18.44
N SER A 142 -6.58 26.09 -17.17
CA SER A 142 -7.45 26.63 -16.11
C SER A 142 -7.28 28.14 -15.95
N LEU A 143 -6.05 28.65 -16.02
CA LEU A 143 -5.77 30.09 -15.97
C LEU A 143 -6.37 30.83 -17.17
N PHE A 144 -6.27 30.26 -18.38
CA PHE A 144 -6.88 30.84 -19.58
C PHE A 144 -8.40 30.97 -19.47
N VAL A 145 -9.08 29.94 -18.95
CA VAL A 145 -10.54 29.98 -18.75
C VAL A 145 -10.93 31.06 -17.73
N ILE A 146 -10.20 31.19 -16.62
CA ILE A 146 -10.45 32.22 -15.60
C ILE A 146 -10.27 33.63 -16.17
N LEU A 147 -9.21 33.85 -16.97
CA LEU A 147 -8.97 35.13 -17.64
C LEU A 147 -10.09 35.45 -18.63
N ALA A 148 -10.52 34.48 -19.45
CA ALA A 148 -11.61 34.69 -20.42
C ALA A 148 -12.94 35.08 -19.74
N ILE A 149 -13.29 34.43 -18.63
CA ILE A 149 -14.49 34.79 -17.85
C ILE A 149 -14.35 36.19 -17.25
N SER A 150 -13.16 36.54 -16.74
CA SER A 150 -12.91 37.85 -16.14
C SER A 150 -13.00 38.99 -17.16
N VAL A 151 -12.52 38.77 -18.38
CA VAL A 151 -12.66 39.74 -19.49
C VAL A 151 -14.13 39.87 -19.91
N LYS A 152 -14.85 38.76 -20.06
CA LYS A 152 -16.28 38.79 -20.45
C LYS A 152 -17.13 39.59 -19.47
N LYS A 153 -16.84 39.53 -18.16
CA LYS A 153 -17.56 40.32 -17.14
C LYS A 153 -17.28 41.82 -17.20
N ARG A 154 -16.18 42.25 -17.82
CA ARG A 154 -15.79 43.67 -17.93
C ARG A 154 -16.20 44.32 -19.24
N LEU A 155 -16.76 43.58 -20.19
CA LEU A 155 -17.29 44.18 -21.41
C LEU A 155 -18.64 44.85 -21.09
N PRO A 156 -18.79 46.16 -21.39
CA PRO A 156 -20.06 46.85 -21.21
C PRO A 156 -21.11 46.16 -22.07
N LYS A 157 -22.28 45.88 -21.49
CA LYS A 157 -23.43 45.40 -22.26
C LYS A 157 -23.71 46.44 -23.33
N LYS A 158 -23.67 46.04 -24.60
CA LYS A 158 -24.29 46.81 -25.67
C LYS A 158 -25.79 46.87 -25.34
N GLU A 159 -26.28 48.06 -25.05
CA GLU A 159 -27.72 48.34 -25.04
C GLU A 159 -28.16 48.34 -26.51
N ASP A 160 -28.99 47.36 -26.87
CA ASP A 160 -29.78 47.36 -28.11
C ASP A 160 -31.11 48.10 -27.85
#